data_AF-A0A9E3E2Q8-F1
#
_entry.id   AF-A0A9E3E2Q8-F1
#
_cell.length_a   1.000
_cell.length_b   1.000
_cell.length_c   1.000
_cell.angle_alpha   90.00
_cell.angle_beta   90.00
_cell.angle_gamma   90.00
#
_symmetry.space_group_name_H-M   'P 1'
#
loop_
_entity.id
_entity.type
_entity.pdbx_description
1 polymer ?
#
loop_
_entity_poly.entity_id
_entity_poly.type
_entity_poly.pdbx_seq_one_letter_code
_entity_poly.pdbx_strand_id
1 'polypeptide(L)'
;MGNASTLAEKLVARAAGRSSVTPGEIVTCKVDLAMVHDSSGPRRLKPMLERLGAKVWDPKKLVVITDHYLPEYDDQSRKILRIAREWVKEAG
;
A
#
# COMPACT_ATOMS: atom_id res chain seq x y z
N MET A 1 -33.22 16.00 11.49
CA MET A 1 -32.60 16.08 10.14
C MET A 1 -31.29 15.35 10.21
N GLY A 2 -31.13 14.22 9.50
CA GLY A 2 -29.84 13.51 9.50
C GLY A 2 -28.80 14.38 8.79
N ASN A 3 -27.67 14.64 9.45
CA ASN A 3 -26.59 15.40 8.82
C ASN A 3 -26.20 14.73 7.50
N ALA A 4 -26.18 15.50 6.42
CA ALA A 4 -25.77 15.00 5.12
C ALA A 4 -24.28 14.62 5.16
N SER A 5 -23.97 13.34 4.94
CA SER A 5 -22.58 12.88 4.85
C SER A 5 -21.96 13.23 3.49
N THR A 6 -20.71 13.64 3.53
CA THR A 6 -19.85 13.82 2.35
C THR A 6 -19.57 12.48 1.67
N LEU A 7 -19.05 12.53 0.44
CA LEU A 7 -18.62 11.33 -0.28
C LEU A 7 -17.49 10.60 0.46
N ALA A 8 -16.54 11.33 1.03
CA ALA A 8 -15.42 10.74 1.78
C ALA A 8 -15.91 9.94 3.00
N GLU A 9 -16.81 10.50 3.81
CA GLU A 9 -17.40 9.80 4.95
C GLU A 9 -18.14 8.54 4.52
N LYS A 10 -18.90 8.59 3.42
CA LYS A 10 -19.60 7.41 2.88
C LYS A 10 -18.63 6.30 2.46
N LEU A 11 -17.54 6.66 1.77
CA LEU A 11 -16.53 5.70 1.32
C LEU A 11 -15.77 5.08 2.51
N VAL A 12 -15.40 5.89 3.49
CA VAL A 12 -14.73 5.43 4.72
C VAL A 12 -15.66 4.55 5.56
N ALA A 13 -16.92 4.96 5.77
CA ALA A 13 -17.91 4.15 6.46
C ALA A 13 -18.09 2.78 5.78
N ARG A 14 -18.22 2.77 4.45
CA ARG A 14 -18.29 1.53 3.66
C ARG A 14 -17.05 0.66 3.86
N ALA A 15 -15.85 1.23 3.75
CA ALA A 15 -14.60 0.50 3.91
C ALA A 15 -14.38 -0.02 5.34
N ALA A 16 -14.94 0.65 6.35
CA ALA A 16 -14.92 0.25 7.75
C ALA A 16 -16.08 -0.69 8.15
N GLY A 17 -17.01 -1.01 7.23
CA GLY A 17 -18.20 -1.82 7.54
C GLY A 17 -19.20 -1.14 8.49
N ARG A 18 -19.25 0.19 8.48
CA ARG A 18 -20.13 1.03 9.32
C ARG A 18 -21.24 1.66 8.49
N SER A 19 -22.36 2.01 9.13
CA SER A 19 -23.46 2.75 8.51
C SER A 19 -23.13 4.23 8.27
N SER A 20 -22.27 4.81 9.12
CA SER A 20 -21.83 6.20 9.08
C SER A 20 -20.53 6.36 9.85
N VAL A 21 -19.80 7.43 9.59
CA VAL A 21 -18.65 7.91 10.36
C VAL A 21 -18.75 9.42 10.51
N THR A 22 -18.00 10.01 11.44
CA THR A 22 -17.93 11.47 11.64
C THR A 22 -16.49 11.98 11.61
N PRO A 23 -16.23 13.25 11.23
CA PRO A 23 -14.89 13.82 11.24
C PRO A 23 -14.26 13.76 12.64
N GLY A 24 -12.99 13.34 12.70
CA GLY A 24 -12.25 13.14 13.96
C GLY A 24 -12.33 11.71 14.53
N GLU A 25 -13.21 10.86 13.99
CA GLU A 25 -13.26 9.44 14.35
C GLU A 25 -12.07 8.66 13.75
N ILE A 26 -11.51 7.72 14.51
CA ILE A 26 -10.49 6.78 14.03
C ILE A 26 -11.16 5.44 13.79
N VAL A 27 -11.09 4.95 12.54
CA VAL A 27 -11.68 3.67 12.12
C VAL A 27 -10.65 2.78 11.43
N THR A 28 -10.87 1.47 11.47
CA THR A 28 -10.09 0.50 10.71
C THR A 28 -10.83 0.17 9.41
N CYS A 29 -10.19 0.43 8.27
CA CYS A 29 -10.76 0.19 6.96
C CYS A 29 -10.16 -1.04 6.29
N LYS A 30 -10.99 -1.77 5.53
CA LYS A 30 -10.51 -2.75 4.56
C LYS A 30 -9.85 -2.02 3.40
N VAL A 31 -8.60 -2.35 3.11
CA VAL A 31 -7.87 -1.83 1.95
C VAL A 31 -8.22 -2.63 0.71
N ASP A 32 -8.73 -1.95 -0.31
CA ASP A 32 -9.09 -2.58 -1.60
C ASP A 32 -7.88 -2.77 -2.52
N LEU A 33 -6.91 -1.84 -2.48
CA LEU A 33 -5.67 -1.85 -3.26
C LEU A 33 -4.62 -1.00 -2.53
N ALA A 34 -3.39 -1.51 -2.41
CA ALA A 34 -2.24 -0.73 -1.97
C ALA A 34 -1.24 -0.57 -3.12
N MET A 35 -0.66 0.61 -3.25
CA MET A 35 0.32 0.93 -4.27
C MET A 35 1.60 1.46 -3.62
N VAL A 36 2.75 0.99 -4.08
CA VAL A 36 4.06 1.39 -3.56
C VAL A 36 5.03 1.60 -4.71
N HIS A 37 5.93 2.57 -4.57
CA HIS A 37 6.97 2.83 -5.58
C HIS A 37 8.25 2.05 -5.25
N ASP A 38 9.11 1.83 -6.24
CA ASP A 38 10.45 1.26 -6.14
C ASP A 38 11.32 1.89 -5.03
N SER A 39 11.22 3.20 -4.83
CA SER A 39 12.00 3.98 -3.85
C SER A 39 11.67 3.66 -2.39
N SER A 40 10.41 3.35 -2.12
CA SER A 40 9.85 3.21 -0.77
C SER A 40 9.39 1.79 -0.46
N GLY A 41 8.75 1.11 -1.41
CA GLY A 41 8.08 -0.16 -1.20
C GLY A 41 9.06 -1.29 -0.90
N PRO A 42 9.63 -1.97 -1.90
CA PRO A 42 10.43 -3.18 -1.68
C PRO A 42 11.59 -2.99 -0.70
N ARG A 43 12.29 -1.85 -0.77
CA ARG A 43 13.46 -1.58 0.08
C ARG A 43 13.11 -1.35 1.56
N ARG A 44 11.94 -0.76 1.87
CA ARG A 44 11.56 -0.45 3.27
C ARG A 44 10.47 -1.37 3.81
N LEU A 45 9.50 -1.77 2.98
CA LEU A 45 8.41 -2.66 3.38
C LEU A 45 8.91 -4.07 3.65
N LYS A 46 9.79 -4.64 2.83
CA LYS A 46 10.27 -6.02 3.06
C LYS A 46 10.88 -6.18 4.47
N PRO A 47 11.88 -5.38 4.89
CA PRO A 47 12.42 -5.49 6.25
C PRO A 47 11.40 -5.18 7.35
N MET A 48 10.45 -4.27 7.09
CA MET A 48 9.41 -3.93 8.06
C MET A 48 8.43 -5.08 8.27
N LEU A 49 8.00 -5.74 7.19
CA LEU A 49 7.13 -6.91 7.23
C LEU A 49 7.83 -8.07 7.93
N GLU A 50 9.10 -8.34 7.60
CA GLU A 50 9.92 -9.36 8.27
C GLU A 50 10.01 -9.11 9.79
N ARG A 51 10.30 -7.87 10.20
CA ARG A 51 10.37 -7.48 11.62
C ARG A 51 9.03 -7.67 12.35
N LEU A 52 7.91 -7.48 11.65
CA LEU A 52 6.57 -7.66 12.21
C LEU A 52 6.09 -9.13 12.13
N GLY A 53 6.86 -10.04 11.52
CA GLY A 53 6.41 -11.40 11.21
C GLY A 53 5.21 -11.42 10.25
N ALA A 54 5.02 -10.35 9.48
CA ALA A 54 3.88 -10.14 8.59
C ALA A 54 4.21 -10.52 7.14
N LYS A 55 3.17 -10.78 6.35
CA LYS A 55 3.26 -11.02 4.91
C LYS A 55 2.30 -10.09 4.17
N VAL A 56 2.49 -9.97 2.87
CA VAL A 56 1.50 -9.30 2.00
C VAL A 56 0.16 -10.04 2.14
N TRP A 57 -0.91 -9.29 2.46
CA TRP A 57 -2.20 -9.89 2.80
C TRP A 57 -2.92 -10.48 1.58
N ASP A 58 -2.76 -9.83 0.41
CA ASP A 58 -3.30 -10.26 -0.87
C ASP A 58 -2.42 -9.68 -2.00
N PRO A 59 -1.58 -10.50 -2.66
CA PRO A 59 -0.70 -10.01 -3.72
C PRO A 59 -1.45 -9.44 -4.92
N LYS A 60 -2.68 -9.89 -5.19
CA LYS A 60 -3.52 -9.32 -6.27
C LYS A 60 -3.99 -7.91 -5.96
N LYS A 61 -3.82 -7.46 -4.71
CA LYS A 61 -4.18 -6.12 -4.22
C LYS A 61 -2.98 -5.29 -3.81
N LEU A 62 -1.78 -5.70 -4.22
CA LEU A 62 -0.56 -4.91 -4.07
C LEU A 62 0.03 -4.59 -5.44
N VAL A 63 0.25 -3.30 -5.69
CA VAL A 63 0.89 -2.82 -6.92
C VAL A 63 2.24 -2.21 -6.57
N VAL A 64 3.31 -2.72 -7.19
CA VAL A 64 4.64 -2.13 -7.10
C VAL A 64 4.96 -1.44 -8.42
N ILE A 65 5.15 -0.13 -8.37
CA ILE A 65 5.46 0.70 -9.55
C ILE A 65 6.96 1.01 -9.56
N THR A 66 7.59 0.80 -10.71
CA THR A 66 8.99 1.18 -10.96
C THR A 66 9.02 2.29 -12.00
N ASP A 67 9.23 3.52 -11.55
CA ASP A 67 9.23 4.73 -12.39
C ASP A 67 10.31 5.74 -11.96
N HIS A 68 10.78 5.70 -10.71
CA HIS A 68 11.74 6.67 -10.20
C HIS A 68 13.19 6.31 -10.57
N TYR A 69 13.52 5.03 -10.72
CA TYR A 69 14.89 4.56 -11.01
C TYR A 69 15.07 4.01 -12.42
N LEU A 70 14.13 4.32 -13.33
CA LEU A 70 14.22 3.95 -14.73
C LEU A 70 14.68 5.14 -15.61
N PRO A 71 15.55 4.89 -16.61
CA PRO A 71 16.36 3.67 -16.79
C PRO A 71 17.48 3.55 -15.73
N GLU A 72 18.09 2.38 -15.64
CA GLU A 72 19.07 1.97 -14.63
C GLU A 72 20.47 2.62 -14.84
N TYR A 73 20.59 3.94 -14.64
CA TYR A 73 21.81 4.70 -14.96
C TYR A 73 23.04 4.32 -14.13
N ASP A 74 22.87 3.95 -12.86
CA ASP A 74 23.96 3.63 -11.93
C ASP A 74 23.72 2.34 -11.13
N ASP A 75 24.74 1.90 -10.36
CA ASP A 75 24.68 0.67 -9.57
C ASP A 75 23.60 0.70 -8.48
N GLN A 76 23.27 1.89 -7.97
CA GLN A 76 22.23 2.03 -6.96
C GLN A 76 20.85 1.80 -7.57
N SER A 77 20.59 2.40 -8.72
CA SER A 77 19.35 2.25 -9.48
C SER A 77 19.15 0.79 -9.91
N ARG A 78 20.21 0.14 -10.42
CA ARG A 78 20.24 -1.32 -10.71
C ARG A 78 19.87 -2.15 -9.48
N LYS A 79 20.47 -1.86 -8.33
CA LYS A 79 20.22 -2.58 -7.08
C LYS A 79 18.78 -2.40 -6.59
N ILE A 80 18.24 -1.19 -6.64
CA ILE A 80 16.87 -0.89 -6.19
C ILE A 80 15.86 -1.64 -7.06
N LEU A 81 16.01 -1.59 -8.38
CA LEU A 81 15.11 -2.27 -9.30
C LEU A 81 15.23 -3.79 -9.21
N ARG A 82 16.42 -4.33 -8.95
CA ARG A 82 16.59 -5.76 -8.63
C ARG A 82 15.82 -6.17 -7.37
N ILE A 83 15.97 -5.42 -6.27
CA ILE A 83 15.23 -5.68 -5.02
C ILE A 83 13.72 -5.65 -5.27
N ALA A 84 13.23 -4.68 -6.05
CA ALA A 84 11.82 -4.59 -6.40
C ALA A 84 11.33 -5.82 -7.16
N ARG A 85 12.04 -6.22 -8.22
CA ARG A 85 11.71 -7.38 -9.05
C ARG A 85 11.79 -8.70 -8.30
N GLU A 86 12.75 -8.85 -7.39
CA GLU A 86 12.90 -10.06 -6.56
C GLU A 86 11.77 -10.15 -5.53
N TRP A 87 11.49 -9.04 -4.82
CA TRP A 87 10.46 -9.05 -3.79
C TRP A 87 9.05 -9.33 -4.34
N VAL A 88 8.67 -8.78 -5.49
CA VAL A 88 7.37 -9.10 -6.10
C VAL A 88 7.26 -10.57 -6.49
N LYS A 89 8.35 -11.23 -6.90
CA LYS A 89 8.35 -12.67 -7.17
C LYS A 89 8.21 -13.50 -5.89
N GLU A 90 8.85 -13.07 -4.81
CA GLU A 90 8.77 -13.73 -3.50
C GLU A 90 7.38 -13.57 -2.85
N ALA A 91 6.76 -12.39 -3.01
CA ALA A 91 5.49 -12.06 -2.39
C ALA A 91 4.27 -12.75 -3.05
N GLY A 92 4.42 -13.22 -4.30
CA GLY A 92 3.36 -13.81 -5.12
C GLY A 92 2.50 -12.77 -5.82
#